data_AF-A0AAD5IZW1-F1
#
_entry.id   AF-A0AAD5IZW1-F1
#
_cell.length_a   1.000
_cell.length_b   1.000
_cell.length_c   1.000
_cell.angle_alpha   90.00
_cell.angle_beta   90.00
_cell.angle_gamma   90.00
#
_symmetry.space_group_name_H-M   'P 1'
#
loop_
_entity.id
_entity.type
_entity.pdbx_description
1 polymer ?
#
loop_
_entity_poly.entity_id
_entity_poly.type
_entity_poly.pdbx_seq_one_letter_code
_entity_poly.pdbx_strand_id
1 'polypeptide(L)'
;MKTVITHMQKQRITSILNWVSSIFVENRFTSSKTSFRSIYIAQNPRLYRTKTPVFSDVYVSQVSPAIRREAQAALLEYLHSTRSLQYLDAEHMSKNSPRFIDQLLKQVQHAADIKWSINRYLWFHPINEFEPFFESLGLEPFEYRSLLPHDLMFLSDDELLLENYYVLCNYGIARSKIGKIYKQAMEVFRYDFGVLQSKLQAYEELGLNQFFISKVIVCSPYLLIGGLNAKFVEVLTILKSMGIELSWIEENLLEQDSYNWSMILSVLHLFSKIGFSEEQLGGLIRQHPGLIFEGSGNLVLTLIVFLLKFGTTMNEIHLMFLRFPQIQAGIFFLNLKKCLMLLFEIEMELDEIGKIIRSHAMFMGSLTLKKPKTILSLLSVGRKATL
;
A
#
# COMPACT_ATOMS: atom_id res chain seq x y z
N MET A 1 14.32 -23.67 -41.10
CA MET A 1 13.35 -23.81 -39.98
C MET A 1 13.85 -23.23 -38.65
N LYS A 2 15.07 -23.54 -38.16
CA LYS A 2 15.60 -22.99 -36.88
C LYS A 2 15.67 -21.45 -36.81
N THR A 3 16.03 -20.78 -37.91
CA THR A 3 16.14 -19.31 -38.01
C THR A 3 14.80 -18.56 -37.97
N VAL A 4 13.73 -19.19 -38.46
CA VAL A 4 12.38 -18.59 -38.42
C VAL A 4 11.78 -18.69 -37.02
N ILE A 5 12.04 -19.80 -36.32
CA ILE A 5 11.58 -20.02 -34.94
C ILE A 5 12.27 -19.05 -33.98
N THR A 6 13.58 -18.82 -34.11
CA THR A 6 14.31 -17.85 -33.28
C THR A 6 13.90 -16.40 -33.55
N HIS A 7 13.59 -16.04 -34.79
CA HIS A 7 13.06 -14.71 -35.13
C HIS A 7 11.67 -14.48 -34.53
N MET A 8 10.77 -15.46 -34.64
CA MET A 8 9.44 -15.43 -34.04
C MET A 8 9.48 -15.33 -32.50
N GLN A 9 10.39 -16.08 -31.86
CA GLN A 9 10.60 -15.99 -30.42
C GLN A 9 11.12 -14.60 -30.00
N LYS A 10 12.08 -14.04 -30.74
CA LYS A 10 12.64 -12.71 -30.46
C LYS A 10 11.58 -11.61 -30.63
N GLN A 11 10.77 -11.66 -31.68
CA GLN A 11 9.67 -10.72 -31.89
C GLN A 11 8.61 -10.80 -30.79
N ARG A 12 8.25 -12.02 -30.33
CA ARG A 12 7.33 -12.21 -29.20
C ARG A 12 7.88 -11.61 -27.90
N ILE A 13 9.15 -11.83 -27.60
CA ILE A 13 9.81 -11.25 -26.40
C ILE A 13 9.78 -9.71 -26.47
N THR A 14 10.16 -9.11 -27.60
CA THR A 14 10.12 -7.65 -27.78
C THR A 14 8.70 -7.09 -27.65
N SER A 15 7.70 -7.77 -28.21
CA SER A 15 6.30 -7.34 -28.08
C SER A 15 5.81 -7.32 -26.61
N ILE A 16 6.23 -8.30 -25.81
CA ILE A 16 5.86 -8.39 -24.40
C ILE A 16 6.64 -7.38 -23.56
N LEU A 17 7.92 -7.15 -23.85
CA LEU A 17 8.68 -6.10 -23.16
C LEU A 17 8.09 -4.71 -23.44
N ASN A 18 7.68 -4.43 -24.67
CA ASN A 18 7.01 -3.19 -25.04
C ASN A 18 5.65 -3.06 -24.35
N TRP A 19 4.86 -4.14 -24.34
CA TRP A 19 3.58 -4.18 -23.64
C TRP A 19 3.70 -4.04 -22.11
N VAL A 20 4.69 -4.68 -21.50
CA VAL A 20 4.97 -4.50 -20.06
C VAL A 20 5.42 -3.07 -19.79
N SER A 21 6.21 -2.47 -20.69
CA SER A 21 6.56 -1.05 -20.59
C SER A 21 5.33 -0.14 -20.64
N SER A 22 4.34 -0.45 -21.50
CA SER A 22 3.11 0.35 -21.57
C SER A 22 2.26 0.17 -20.32
N ILE A 23 2.20 -1.04 -19.76
CA ILE A 23 1.54 -1.31 -18.47
C ILE A 23 2.16 -0.46 -17.36
N PHE A 24 3.49 -0.35 -17.30
CA PHE A 24 4.18 0.49 -16.32
C PHE A 24 3.91 1.98 -16.52
N VAL A 25 3.78 2.43 -17.76
CA VAL A 25 3.49 3.84 -18.08
C VAL A 25 2.05 4.19 -17.73
N GLU A 26 1.10 3.32 -18.06
CA GLU A 26 -0.34 3.50 -17.87
C GLU A 26 -0.74 3.41 -16.39
N ASN A 27 -0.07 2.56 -15.60
CA ASN A 27 -0.38 2.34 -14.19
C ASN A 27 0.46 3.21 -13.22
N ARG A 28 1.00 4.36 -13.66
CA ARG A 28 1.65 5.33 -12.75
C ARG A 28 0.63 6.06 -11.88
N PHE A 29 -0.02 5.33 -10.98
CA PHE A 29 -0.59 5.91 -9.77
C PHE A 29 0.54 6.20 -8.79
N THR A 30 0.40 7.27 -8.02
CA THR A 30 1.22 7.60 -6.85
C THR A 30 1.03 6.51 -5.79
N SER A 31 1.63 5.35 -6.02
CA SER A 31 1.84 4.31 -5.01
C SER A 31 2.47 4.99 -3.82
N SER A 32 1.74 5.00 -2.70
CA SER A 32 2.30 5.31 -1.39
C SER A 32 3.54 4.45 -1.26
N LYS A 33 4.70 5.11 -1.17
CA LYS A 33 6.03 4.51 -1.08
C LYS A 33 6.01 3.39 -0.03
N THR A 34 5.73 2.15 -0.45
CA THR A 34 6.33 0.99 0.18
C THR A 34 7.80 1.15 -0.13
N SER A 35 8.51 1.71 0.84
CA SER A 35 9.92 2.02 0.75
C SER A 35 10.74 0.72 0.67
N PHE A 36 10.72 0.07 -0.49
CA PHE A 36 11.95 -0.49 -1.00
C PHE A 36 12.76 0.71 -1.46
N ARG A 37 13.71 1.14 -0.62
CA ARG A 37 14.72 2.16 -0.96
C ARG A 37 15.19 1.94 -2.39
N SER A 38 14.67 2.75 -3.31
CA SER A 38 15.28 3.00 -4.60
C SER A 38 16.56 3.79 -4.28
N ILE A 39 17.68 3.08 -4.13
CA ILE A 39 18.98 3.71 -4.08
C ILE A 39 19.36 3.93 -5.53
N TYR A 40 19.10 5.15 -6.00
CA TYR A 40 19.78 5.68 -7.16
C TYR A 40 21.28 5.58 -6.94
N ILE A 41 21.98 5.00 -7.91
CA ILE A 41 23.44 5.08 -8.01
C ILE A 41 23.77 6.55 -8.28
N ALA A 42 24.11 7.28 -7.22
CA ALA A 42 24.67 8.61 -7.32
C ALA A 42 26.16 8.52 -6.94
N GLN A 43 27.01 8.81 -7.91
CA GLN A 43 28.43 9.05 -7.67
C GLN A 43 28.58 10.32 -6.82
N ASN A 44 29.19 10.17 -5.64
CA ASN A 44 29.78 11.20 -4.77
C ASN A 44 29.03 12.55 -4.56
N PRO A 45 28.39 12.76 -3.39
CA PRO A 45 28.06 14.10 -2.94
C PRO A 45 29.15 14.65 -2.01
N ARG A 46 29.78 15.74 -2.44
CA ARG A 46 30.62 16.59 -1.60
C ARG A 46 29.76 17.20 -0.48
N LEU A 47 30.26 17.11 0.75
CA LEU A 47 29.63 17.63 1.96
C LEU A 47 29.51 19.15 1.91
N TYR A 48 28.28 19.66 1.79
CA TYR A 48 27.95 21.03 2.19
C TYR A 48 26.94 20.99 3.35
N ARG A 49 27.40 21.50 4.48
CA ARG A 49 26.67 21.67 5.73
C ARG A 49 25.70 22.83 5.60
N THR A 50 24.41 22.54 5.46
CA THR A 50 23.32 23.50 5.63
C THR A 50 22.60 23.21 6.95
N LYS A 51 22.41 24.27 7.76
CA LYS A 51 21.75 24.19 9.07
C LYS A 51 20.25 23.95 8.86
N THR A 52 19.75 22.80 9.30
CA THR A 52 18.31 22.52 9.43
C THR A 52 17.82 23.07 10.78
N PRO A 53 16.64 23.73 10.85
CA PRO A 53 16.05 24.08 12.13
C PRO A 53 15.57 22.80 12.82
N VAL A 54 15.97 22.64 14.07
CA VAL A 54 15.63 21.50 14.93
C VAL A 54 14.17 21.68 15.38
N PHE A 55 13.25 20.94 14.79
CA PHE A 55 12.03 20.57 15.51
C PHE A 55 12.41 19.42 16.44
N SER A 56 12.58 19.74 17.71
CA SER A 56 12.89 18.78 18.76
C SER A 56 11.67 17.90 19.06
N ASP A 57 11.66 16.68 18.52
CA ASP A 57 10.88 15.53 19.01
C ASP A 57 11.47 15.04 20.35
N VAL A 58 11.40 15.87 21.38
CA VAL A 58 11.87 15.51 22.72
C VAL A 58 10.80 15.96 23.73
N TYR A 59 10.46 15.04 24.65
CA TYR A 59 9.41 15.07 25.68
C TYR A 59 8.04 14.51 25.26
N VAL A 60 7.97 13.19 25.11
CA VAL A 60 6.78 12.44 25.56
C VAL A 60 6.91 12.33 27.08
N SER A 61 6.48 13.35 27.82
CA SER A 61 6.13 13.15 29.22
C SER A 61 4.99 12.12 29.25
N GLN A 62 5.15 11.02 29.97
CA GLN A 62 4.07 10.06 30.17
C GLN A 62 2.95 10.74 30.98
N VAL A 63 2.02 11.40 30.28
CA VAL A 63 0.78 11.93 30.85
C VAL A 63 0.06 10.77 31.54
N SER A 64 -0.36 10.97 32.79
CA SER A 64 -1.06 9.92 33.53
C SER A 64 -2.37 9.53 32.82
N PRO A 65 -2.80 8.26 32.85
CA PRO A 65 -4.07 7.85 32.25
C PRO A 65 -5.30 8.58 32.82
N ALA A 66 -5.22 9.10 34.04
CA ALA A 66 -6.26 9.92 34.64
C ALA A 66 -6.35 11.30 33.98
N ILE A 67 -5.21 11.99 33.83
CA ILE A 67 -5.13 13.31 33.16
C ILE A 67 -5.61 13.21 31.71
N ARG A 68 -5.24 12.13 31.00
CA ARG A 68 -5.73 11.90 29.64
C ARG A 68 -7.24 11.76 29.60
N ARG A 69 -7.85 11.00 30.52
CA ARG A 69 -9.31 10.83 30.57
C ARG A 69 -10.04 12.15 30.84
N GLU A 70 -9.50 13.00 31.71
CA GLU A 70 -10.05 14.34 31.96
C GLU A 70 -9.99 15.23 30.71
N ALA A 71 -8.86 15.21 29.99
CA ALA A 71 -8.73 15.94 28.73
C ALA A 71 -9.67 15.43 27.63
N GLN A 72 -9.83 14.10 27.53
CA GLN A 72 -10.80 13.49 26.61
C GLN A 72 -12.23 13.89 26.96
N ALA A 73 -12.58 13.94 28.25
CA ALA A 73 -13.90 14.37 28.69
C ALA A 73 -14.16 15.86 28.40
N ALA A 74 -13.14 16.71 28.55
CA ALA A 74 -13.23 18.12 28.18
C ALA A 74 -13.43 18.32 26.68
N LEU A 75 -12.66 17.62 25.84
CA LEU A 75 -12.82 17.67 24.38
C LEU A 75 -14.19 17.15 23.94
N LEU A 76 -14.68 16.06 24.56
CA LEU A 76 -16.02 15.51 24.31
C LEU A 76 -17.10 16.55 24.60
N GLU A 77 -17.03 17.21 25.75
CA GLU A 77 -17.99 18.23 26.17
C GLU A 77 -17.96 19.45 25.23
N TYR A 78 -16.78 19.86 24.78
CA TYR A 78 -16.65 20.91 23.77
C TYR A 78 -17.31 20.50 22.44
N LEU A 79 -16.92 19.37 21.86
CA LEU A 79 -17.41 18.90 20.56
C LEU A 79 -18.92 18.64 20.57
N HIS A 80 -19.43 18.00 21.63
CA HIS A 80 -20.85 17.66 21.72
C HIS A 80 -21.70 18.85 22.19
N SER A 81 -21.39 19.46 23.33
CA SER A 81 -22.26 20.45 23.97
C SER A 81 -22.08 21.86 23.39
N THR A 82 -20.85 22.22 22.99
CA THR A 82 -20.57 23.57 22.45
C THR A 82 -20.71 23.61 20.93
N ARG A 83 -20.21 22.57 20.24
CA ARG A 83 -20.19 22.50 18.77
C ARG A 83 -21.36 21.71 18.19
N SER A 84 -22.23 21.14 19.03
CA SER A 84 -23.43 20.40 18.62
C SER A 84 -23.16 19.20 17.69
N LEU A 85 -21.96 18.63 17.74
CA LEU A 85 -21.66 17.38 17.02
C LEU A 85 -22.41 16.21 17.66
N GLN A 86 -22.73 15.19 16.87
CA GLN A 86 -23.35 13.98 17.38
C GLN A 86 -22.46 13.35 18.46
N TYR A 87 -23.07 12.91 19.57
CA TYR A 87 -22.35 12.38 20.72
C TYR A 87 -21.39 11.25 20.32
N LEU A 88 -21.82 10.34 19.45
CA LEU A 88 -21.01 9.20 19.01
C LEU A 88 -19.75 9.62 18.23
N ASP A 89 -19.82 10.72 17.48
CA ASP A 89 -18.66 11.24 16.75
C ASP A 89 -17.74 12.01 17.68
N ALA A 90 -18.30 12.88 18.53
CA ALA A 90 -17.55 13.61 19.55
C ALA A 90 -16.80 12.66 20.50
N GLU A 91 -17.44 11.55 20.91
CA GLU A 91 -16.83 10.52 21.75
C GLU A 91 -15.71 9.78 21.01
N HIS A 92 -15.96 9.41 19.75
CA HIS A 92 -14.96 8.75 18.93
C HIS A 92 -13.73 9.64 18.70
N MET A 93 -13.93 10.90 18.31
CA MET A 93 -12.87 11.89 18.13
C MET A 93 -12.04 12.03 19.40
N SER A 94 -12.70 12.28 20.53
CA SER A 94 -12.02 12.50 21.81
C SER A 94 -11.20 11.30 22.26
N LYS A 95 -11.69 10.07 22.05
CA LYS A 95 -10.98 8.86 22.47
C LYS A 95 -9.83 8.47 21.52
N ASN A 96 -9.94 8.78 20.23
CA ASN A 96 -9.03 8.29 19.20
C ASN A 96 -8.07 9.35 18.61
N SER A 97 -7.98 10.55 19.21
CA SER A 97 -7.01 11.59 18.84
C SER A 97 -5.95 11.87 19.92
N PRO A 98 -5.11 10.89 20.30
CA PRO A 98 -4.18 11.02 21.43
C PRO A 98 -3.15 12.15 21.29
N ARG A 99 -2.64 12.42 20.07
CA ARG A 99 -1.66 13.49 19.83
C ARG A 99 -2.30 14.85 19.92
N PHE A 100 -3.53 15.01 19.42
CA PHE A 100 -4.29 16.23 19.63
C PHE A 100 -4.56 16.48 21.12
N ILE A 101 -4.90 15.45 21.89
CA ILE A 101 -5.04 15.54 23.36
C ILE A 101 -3.73 15.99 24.02
N ASP A 102 -2.59 15.42 23.61
CA ASP A 102 -1.29 15.83 24.13
C ASP A 102 -0.95 17.29 23.77
N GLN A 103 -1.39 17.78 22.60
CA GLN A 103 -1.26 19.19 22.22
C GLN A 103 -2.14 20.11 23.09
N LEU A 104 -3.39 19.73 23.36
CA LEU A 104 -4.27 20.48 24.26
C LEU A 104 -3.69 20.56 25.68
N LEU A 105 -3.18 19.43 26.20
CA LEU A 105 -2.56 19.39 27.53
C LEU A 105 -1.33 20.31 27.66
N LYS A 106 -0.59 20.52 26.56
CA LYS A 106 0.52 21.48 26.53
C LYS A 106 0.07 22.93 26.68
N GLN A 107 -1.18 23.27 26.36
CA GLN A 107 -1.72 24.63 26.50
C GLN A 107 -2.14 24.96 27.94
N VAL A 108 -2.43 23.94 28.76
CA VAL A 108 -2.97 24.10 30.12
C VAL A 108 -1.98 23.65 31.22
N GLN A 109 -0.68 23.68 30.93
CA GLN A 109 0.37 23.17 31.83
C GLN A 109 0.21 23.70 33.27
N HIS A 110 0.40 22.82 34.25
CA HIS A 110 0.33 23.10 35.70
C HIS A 110 -1.06 23.39 36.30
N ALA A 111 -2.15 23.06 35.60
CA ALA A 111 -3.50 23.17 36.15
C ALA A 111 -3.82 22.09 37.22
N ALA A 112 -4.49 22.51 38.29
CA ALA A 112 -4.99 21.61 39.35
C ALA A 112 -6.25 20.84 38.93
N ASP A 113 -7.13 21.47 38.15
CA ASP A 113 -8.29 20.85 37.50
C ASP A 113 -8.06 20.92 35.99
N ILE A 114 -7.66 19.79 35.40
CA ILE A 114 -7.32 19.70 33.97
C ILE A 114 -8.57 19.87 33.12
N LYS A 115 -9.67 19.21 33.51
CA LYS A 115 -10.93 19.26 32.75
C LYS A 115 -11.44 20.69 32.64
N TRP A 116 -11.54 21.39 33.78
CA TRP A 116 -12.02 22.78 33.79
C TRP A 116 -11.09 23.72 33.03
N SER A 117 -9.77 23.54 33.17
CA SER A 117 -8.79 24.39 32.48
C SER A 117 -8.84 24.23 30.96
N ILE A 118 -9.04 23.01 30.47
CA ILE A 118 -9.22 22.74 29.03
C ILE A 118 -10.55 23.32 28.55
N ASN A 119 -11.66 23.10 29.27
CA ASN A 119 -12.96 23.69 28.92
C ASN A 119 -12.86 25.22 28.82
N ARG A 120 -12.22 25.85 29.80
CA ARG A 120 -11.99 27.29 29.81
C ARG A 120 -11.13 27.74 28.63
N TYR A 121 -10.07 27.01 28.30
CA TYR A 121 -9.24 27.31 27.14
C TYR A 121 -10.05 27.25 25.83
N LEU A 122 -10.81 26.17 25.63
CA LEU A 122 -11.60 25.95 24.41
C LEU A 122 -12.74 26.96 24.23
N TRP A 123 -13.25 27.57 25.32
CA TRP A 123 -14.23 28.67 25.21
C TRP A 123 -13.66 29.93 24.55
N PHE A 124 -12.36 30.22 24.75
CA PHE A 124 -11.71 31.40 24.19
C PHE A 124 -10.86 31.10 22.96
N HIS A 125 -10.56 29.83 22.72
CA HIS A 125 -9.70 29.36 21.63
C HIS A 125 -10.39 28.21 20.88
N PRO A 126 -11.27 28.53 19.91
CA PRO A 126 -11.85 27.51 19.04
C PRO A 126 -10.75 26.71 18.33
N ILE A 127 -10.93 25.40 18.26
CA ILE A 127 -9.98 24.50 17.61
C ILE A 127 -10.37 24.25 16.16
N ASN A 128 -9.39 23.89 15.34
CA ASN A 128 -9.67 23.28 14.04
C ASN A 128 -10.15 21.84 14.26
N GLU A 129 -11.47 21.60 14.14
CA GLU A 129 -12.12 20.32 14.39
C GLU A 129 -11.67 19.21 13.43
N PHE A 130 -11.14 19.57 12.25
CA PHE A 130 -10.62 18.62 11.27
C PHE A 130 -9.37 17.89 11.77
N GLU A 131 -8.57 18.49 12.65
CA GLU A 131 -7.37 17.83 13.21
C GLU A 131 -7.70 16.61 14.07
N PRO A 132 -8.48 16.73 15.18
CA PRO A 132 -8.87 15.56 15.96
C PRO A 132 -9.78 14.62 15.17
N PHE A 133 -10.54 15.12 14.20
CA PHE A 133 -11.32 14.29 13.30
C PHE A 133 -10.44 13.34 12.49
N PHE A 134 -9.52 13.86 11.68
CA PHE A 134 -8.65 13.04 10.84
C PHE A 134 -7.73 12.13 11.65
N GLU A 135 -7.24 12.59 12.80
CA GLU A 135 -6.48 11.74 13.70
C GLU A 135 -7.33 10.55 14.19
N SER A 136 -8.58 10.80 14.58
CA SER A 136 -9.50 9.73 14.99
C SER A 136 -9.83 8.74 13.87
N LEU A 137 -9.77 9.17 12.61
CA LEU A 137 -9.95 8.32 11.44
C LEU A 137 -8.69 7.49 11.09
N GLY A 138 -7.66 7.52 11.94
CA GLY A 138 -6.44 6.73 11.79
C GLY A 138 -5.35 7.38 10.96
N LEU A 139 -5.46 8.68 10.65
CA LEU A 139 -4.41 9.42 9.97
C LEU A 139 -3.38 9.98 10.94
N GLU A 140 -2.12 9.92 10.54
CA GLU A 140 -1.04 10.55 11.27
C GLU A 140 -0.99 12.07 11.00
N PRO A 141 -0.52 12.91 11.96
CA PRO A 141 -0.42 14.36 11.77
C PRO A 141 0.32 14.81 10.51
N PHE A 142 1.39 14.12 10.11
CA PHE A 142 2.10 14.47 8.88
C PHE A 142 1.32 14.09 7.61
N GLU A 143 0.33 13.20 7.71
CA GLU A 143 -0.52 12.78 6.59
C GLU A 143 -1.69 13.71 6.38
N TYR A 144 -2.35 14.18 7.45
CA TYR A 144 -3.54 15.02 7.33
C TYR A 144 -3.25 16.52 7.25
N ARG A 145 -2.08 17.01 7.68
CA ARG A 145 -1.75 18.45 7.64
C ARG A 145 -1.92 19.08 6.25
N SER A 146 -1.59 18.35 5.18
CA SER A 146 -1.78 18.81 3.80
C SER A 146 -3.21 18.62 3.28
N LEU A 147 -4.07 17.95 4.04
CA LEU A 147 -5.45 17.64 3.70
C LEU A 147 -6.46 18.51 4.46
N LEU A 148 -5.99 19.34 5.40
CA LEU A 148 -6.83 20.27 6.14
C LEU A 148 -7.46 21.29 5.18
N PRO A 149 -8.75 21.58 5.30
CA PRO A 149 -9.37 22.71 4.60
C PRO A 149 -8.65 24.02 4.95
N HIS A 150 -8.52 24.93 3.97
CA HIS A 150 -7.85 26.21 4.17
C HIS A 150 -8.76 27.23 4.85
N ASP A 151 -10.07 27.16 4.54
CA ASP A 151 -11.05 28.18 4.94
C ASP A 151 -12.11 27.65 5.92
N LEU A 152 -12.02 26.37 6.33
CA LEU A 152 -12.96 25.74 7.27
C LEU A 152 -12.22 25.28 8.52
N MET A 153 -12.82 25.57 9.68
CA MET A 153 -12.33 25.11 10.98
C MET A 153 -13.30 24.17 11.67
N PHE A 154 -14.57 24.15 11.25
CA PHE A 154 -15.63 23.37 11.90
C PHE A 154 -16.19 22.32 10.94
N LEU A 155 -16.43 21.12 11.45
CA LEU A 155 -16.98 20.00 10.67
C LEU A 155 -18.42 20.27 10.23
N SER A 156 -19.18 21.02 11.05
CA SER A 156 -20.55 21.43 10.74
C SER A 156 -20.68 22.21 9.44
N ASP A 157 -19.59 22.86 9.02
CA ASP A 157 -19.58 23.71 7.83
C ASP A 157 -19.34 22.91 6.54
N ASP A 158 -18.98 21.62 6.65
CA ASP A 158 -18.75 20.70 5.53
C ASP A 158 -19.77 19.54 5.56
N GLU A 159 -21.01 19.85 5.18
CA GLU A 159 -22.14 18.91 5.20
C GLU A 159 -21.89 17.67 4.31
N LEU A 160 -21.26 17.85 3.14
CA LEU A 160 -21.00 16.74 2.21
C LEU A 160 -19.95 15.78 2.76
N LEU A 161 -18.93 16.29 3.44
CA LEU A 161 -17.93 15.45 4.09
C LEU A 161 -18.56 14.57 5.17
N LEU A 162 -19.41 15.16 6.02
CA LEU A 162 -20.09 14.42 7.09
C LEU A 162 -21.09 13.42 6.53
N GLU A 163 -21.90 13.80 5.53
CA GLU A 163 -22.84 12.89 4.87
C GLU A 163 -22.14 11.64 4.32
N ASN A 164 -21.08 11.83 3.52
CA ASN A 164 -20.35 10.72 2.92
C ASN A 164 -19.59 9.89 3.98
N TYR A 165 -19.09 10.53 5.04
CA TYR A 165 -18.53 9.82 6.21
C TYR A 165 -19.58 8.92 6.88
N TYR A 166 -20.81 9.39 7.06
CA TYR A 166 -21.89 8.60 7.65
C TYR A 166 -22.31 7.45 6.75
N VAL A 167 -22.36 7.64 5.43
CA VAL A 167 -22.61 6.55 4.48
C VAL A 167 -21.59 5.43 4.66
N LEU A 168 -20.29 5.74 4.74
CA LEU A 168 -19.25 4.73 4.98
C LEU A 168 -19.37 4.04 6.34
N CYS A 169 -19.70 4.80 7.40
CA CYS A 169 -19.92 4.23 8.73
C CYS A 169 -21.12 3.27 8.75
N ASN A 170 -22.24 3.70 8.18
CA ASN A 170 -23.48 2.92 8.11
C ASN A 170 -23.34 1.69 7.20
N TYR A 171 -22.46 1.77 6.19
CA TYR A 171 -22.07 0.64 5.37
C TYR A 171 -21.18 -0.38 6.11
N GLY A 172 -20.75 -0.08 7.33
CA GLY A 172 -19.98 -1.00 8.18
C GLY A 172 -18.46 -0.87 8.04
N ILE A 173 -17.96 0.21 7.45
CA ILE A 173 -16.52 0.48 7.41
C ILE A 173 -16.09 1.07 8.75
N ALA A 174 -15.07 0.47 9.38
CA ALA A 174 -14.53 0.97 10.63
C ALA A 174 -13.98 2.40 10.48
N ARG A 175 -14.36 3.29 11.40
CA ARG A 175 -13.98 4.72 11.37
C ARG A 175 -12.48 4.96 11.22
N SER A 176 -11.66 4.15 11.90
CA SER A 176 -10.19 4.21 11.82
C SER A 176 -9.60 3.82 10.45
N LYS A 177 -10.43 3.33 9.51
CA LYS A 177 -10.05 3.01 8.13
C LYS A 177 -10.50 4.08 7.14
N ILE A 178 -11.49 4.90 7.52
CA ILE A 178 -12.05 5.95 6.66
C ILE A 178 -10.99 7.02 6.35
N GLY A 179 -10.04 7.26 7.27
CA GLY A 179 -8.95 8.20 7.04
C GLY A 179 -8.11 7.83 5.81
N LYS A 180 -7.85 6.54 5.60
CA LYS A 180 -7.17 6.05 4.39
C LYS A 180 -7.99 6.33 3.12
N ILE A 181 -9.31 6.16 3.19
CA ILE A 181 -10.22 6.47 2.07
C ILE A 181 -10.14 7.96 1.77
N TYR A 182 -10.24 8.83 2.78
CA TYR A 182 -10.13 10.29 2.62
C TYR A 182 -8.81 10.70 1.95
N LYS A 183 -7.69 10.14 2.43
CA LYS A 183 -6.36 10.43 1.89
C LYS A 183 -6.17 9.99 0.44
N GLN A 184 -6.72 8.84 0.06
CA GLN A 184 -6.49 8.26 -1.27
C GLN A 184 -7.57 8.62 -2.29
N ALA A 185 -8.77 8.99 -1.83
CA ALA A 185 -9.94 9.26 -2.67
C ALA A 185 -10.77 10.42 -2.07
N MET A 186 -10.15 11.57 -1.84
CA MET A 186 -10.78 12.76 -1.25
C MET A 186 -12.07 13.17 -1.96
N GLU A 187 -12.14 12.97 -3.28
CA GLU A 187 -13.33 13.28 -4.11
C GLU A 187 -14.60 12.58 -3.63
N VAL A 188 -14.47 11.41 -3.00
CA VAL A 188 -15.60 10.63 -2.45
C VAL A 188 -16.36 11.43 -1.39
N PHE A 189 -15.67 12.28 -0.64
CA PHE A 189 -16.27 13.09 0.43
C PHE A 189 -16.89 14.38 -0.08
N ARG A 190 -16.82 14.63 -1.39
CA ARG A 190 -17.44 15.78 -2.06
C ARG A 190 -18.61 15.36 -2.96
N TYR A 191 -19.03 14.10 -2.86
CA TYR A 191 -20.19 13.62 -3.61
C TYR A 191 -21.47 14.19 -3.03
N ASP A 192 -22.39 14.55 -3.93
CA ASP A 192 -23.74 14.95 -3.56
C ASP A 192 -24.46 13.82 -2.81
N PHE A 193 -25.48 14.20 -2.04
CA PHE A 193 -26.29 13.30 -1.24
C PHE A 193 -26.77 12.07 -2.04
N GLY A 194 -26.58 10.87 -1.46
CA GLY A 194 -26.98 9.60 -2.05
C GLY A 194 -26.06 9.04 -3.14
N VAL A 195 -25.17 9.83 -3.74
CA VAL A 195 -24.29 9.38 -4.83
C VAL A 195 -23.35 8.27 -4.36
N LEU A 196 -22.73 8.41 -3.20
CA LEU A 196 -21.85 7.37 -2.64
C LEU A 196 -22.63 6.08 -2.34
N GLN A 197 -23.84 6.19 -1.80
CA GLN A 197 -24.68 5.03 -1.52
C GLN A 197 -25.07 4.28 -2.79
N SER A 198 -25.47 5.00 -3.85
CA SER A 198 -25.76 4.38 -5.15
C SER A 198 -24.55 3.68 -5.77
N LYS A 199 -23.33 4.21 -5.57
CA LYS A 199 -22.10 3.53 -6.03
C LYS A 199 -21.84 2.22 -5.28
N LEU A 200 -22.07 2.20 -3.97
CA LEU A 200 -21.94 0.99 -3.16
C LEU A 200 -22.97 -0.06 -3.61
N GLN A 201 -24.22 0.35 -3.80
CA GLN A 201 -25.30 -0.51 -4.31
C GLN A 201 -24.98 -1.08 -5.69
N ALA A 202 -24.39 -0.29 -6.59
CA ALA A 202 -23.99 -0.78 -7.91
C ALA A 202 -22.96 -1.93 -7.83
N TYR A 203 -22.14 -1.99 -6.78
CA TYR A 203 -21.26 -3.14 -6.54
C TYR A 203 -22.02 -4.34 -5.96
N GLU A 204 -23.02 -4.11 -5.11
CA GLU A 204 -23.88 -5.18 -4.57
C GLU A 204 -24.72 -5.84 -5.68
N GLU A 205 -25.16 -5.07 -6.67
CA GLU A 205 -25.88 -5.57 -7.86
C GLU A 205 -25.05 -6.57 -8.70
N LEU A 206 -23.71 -6.58 -8.54
CA LEU A 206 -22.82 -7.58 -9.14
C LEU A 206 -22.81 -8.92 -8.36
N GLY A 207 -23.62 -9.04 -7.30
CA GLY A 207 -23.66 -10.20 -6.42
C GLY A 207 -22.53 -10.21 -5.37
N LEU A 208 -21.88 -9.07 -5.14
CA LEU A 208 -20.87 -8.91 -4.10
C LEU A 208 -21.56 -8.59 -2.77
N ASN A 209 -21.17 -9.28 -1.69
CA ASN A 209 -21.73 -8.99 -0.38
C ASN A 209 -21.10 -7.72 0.22
N GLN A 210 -21.86 -7.07 1.11
CA GLN A 210 -21.46 -5.83 1.79
C GLN A 210 -20.08 -5.93 2.47
N PHE A 211 -19.82 -7.05 3.16
CA PHE A 211 -18.56 -7.26 3.89
C PHE A 211 -17.34 -7.29 2.97
N PHE A 212 -17.42 -8.02 1.86
CA PHE A 212 -16.40 -8.07 0.83
C PHE A 212 -16.15 -6.69 0.22
N ILE A 213 -17.22 -5.96 -0.12
CA ILE A 213 -17.13 -4.61 -0.68
C ILE A 213 -16.45 -3.66 0.31
N SER A 214 -16.85 -3.67 1.59
CA SER A 214 -16.24 -2.87 2.65
C SER A 214 -14.73 -3.09 2.74
N LYS A 215 -14.29 -4.36 2.72
CA LYS A 215 -12.86 -4.69 2.75
C LYS A 215 -12.14 -4.21 1.49
N VAL A 216 -12.71 -4.45 0.31
CA VAL A 216 -12.14 -4.05 -0.98
C VAL A 216 -12.00 -2.54 -1.09
N ILE A 217 -12.96 -1.76 -0.62
CA ILE A 217 -12.92 -0.30 -0.63
C ILE A 217 -11.82 0.24 0.27
N VAL A 218 -11.65 -0.31 1.48
CA VAL A 218 -10.53 0.05 2.37
C VAL A 218 -9.18 -0.25 1.71
N CYS A 219 -9.09 -1.37 0.99
CA CYS A 219 -7.94 -1.80 0.22
C CYS A 219 -7.73 -1.00 -1.08
N SER A 220 -8.78 -0.40 -1.66
CA SER A 220 -8.74 0.27 -2.96
C SER A 220 -9.77 1.39 -3.04
N PRO A 221 -9.57 2.51 -2.31
CA PRO A 221 -10.55 3.59 -2.21
C PRO A 221 -10.95 4.22 -3.55
N TYR A 222 -10.04 4.21 -4.53
CA TYR A 222 -10.29 4.74 -5.87
C TYR A 222 -11.40 4.00 -6.63
N LEU A 223 -11.83 2.82 -6.19
CA LEU A 223 -12.97 2.11 -6.76
C LEU A 223 -14.28 2.88 -6.57
N LEU A 224 -14.34 3.78 -5.57
CA LEU A 224 -15.47 4.67 -5.37
C LEU A 224 -15.44 5.90 -6.29
N ILE A 225 -14.34 6.12 -7.01
CA ILE A 225 -14.19 7.27 -7.90
C ILE A 225 -14.76 6.95 -9.29
N GLY A 226 -15.70 7.78 -9.75
CA GLY A 226 -16.30 7.62 -11.08
C GLY A 226 -17.31 6.47 -11.15
N GLY A 227 -17.42 5.79 -12.29
CA GLY A 227 -18.34 4.66 -12.47
C GLY A 227 -17.79 3.33 -11.94
N LEU A 228 -18.55 2.25 -12.13
CA LEU A 228 -18.09 0.90 -11.82
C LEU A 228 -16.74 0.60 -12.50
N ASN A 229 -15.77 0.17 -11.71
CA ASN A 229 -14.44 -0.13 -12.21
C ASN A 229 -14.45 -1.44 -13.02
N ALA A 230 -14.49 -1.32 -14.36
CA ALA A 230 -14.53 -2.48 -15.26
C ALA A 230 -13.34 -3.44 -15.07
N LYS A 231 -12.15 -2.91 -14.73
CA LYS A 231 -10.95 -3.73 -14.53
C LYS A 231 -11.05 -4.60 -13.29
N PHE A 232 -11.59 -4.07 -12.21
CA PHE A 232 -11.88 -4.83 -11.00
C PHE A 232 -12.90 -5.96 -11.27
N VAL A 233 -14.00 -5.64 -11.96
CA VAL A 233 -15.04 -6.65 -12.31
C VAL A 233 -14.46 -7.76 -13.21
N GLU A 234 -13.62 -7.39 -14.17
CA GLU A 234 -12.92 -8.33 -15.05
C GLU A 234 -12.00 -9.27 -14.25
N VAL A 235 -11.23 -8.73 -13.28
CA VAL A 235 -10.40 -9.55 -12.38
C VAL A 235 -11.23 -10.57 -11.61
N LEU A 236 -12.34 -10.15 -11.00
CA LEU A 236 -13.21 -11.07 -10.26
C LEU A 236 -13.78 -12.17 -11.16
N THR A 237 -14.13 -11.81 -12.40
CA THR A 237 -14.65 -12.76 -13.39
C THR A 237 -13.62 -13.82 -13.76
N ILE A 238 -12.38 -13.40 -14.01
CA ILE A 238 -11.26 -14.30 -14.32
C ILE A 238 -10.94 -15.22 -13.14
N LEU A 239 -10.88 -14.69 -11.91
CA LEU A 239 -10.62 -15.51 -10.73
C LEU A 239 -11.75 -16.52 -10.50
N LYS A 240 -13.01 -16.11 -10.72
CA LYS A 240 -14.17 -17.01 -10.63
C LYS A 240 -14.14 -18.11 -11.69
N SER A 241 -13.71 -17.84 -12.93
CA SER A 241 -13.57 -18.89 -13.95
C SER A 241 -12.51 -19.95 -13.57
N MET A 242 -11.49 -19.54 -12.80
CA MET A 242 -10.49 -20.43 -12.20
C MET A 242 -10.96 -21.15 -10.93
N GLY A 243 -12.25 -21.03 -10.58
CA GLY A 243 -12.85 -21.61 -9.38
C GLY A 243 -12.35 -20.98 -8.07
N ILE A 244 -11.82 -19.75 -8.10
CA ILE A 244 -11.42 -19.02 -6.90
C ILE A 244 -12.65 -18.28 -6.36
N GLU A 245 -12.99 -18.56 -5.10
CA GLU A 245 -14.13 -17.96 -4.43
C GLU A 245 -13.83 -16.56 -3.89
N LEU A 246 -14.88 -15.75 -3.71
CA LEU A 246 -14.75 -14.40 -3.16
C LEU A 246 -14.20 -14.40 -1.72
N SER A 247 -14.59 -15.37 -0.91
CA SER A 247 -14.07 -15.59 0.45
C SER A 247 -12.55 -15.74 0.45
N TRP A 248 -12.01 -16.54 -0.49
CA TRP A 248 -10.58 -16.73 -0.62
C TRP A 248 -9.86 -15.43 -1.04
N ILE A 249 -10.43 -14.66 -1.97
CA ILE A 249 -9.88 -13.35 -2.35
C ILE A 249 -9.84 -12.45 -1.13
N GLU A 250 -10.94 -12.42 -0.39
CA GLU A 250 -11.11 -11.61 0.80
C GLU A 250 -10.03 -11.91 1.85
N GLU A 251 -9.81 -13.18 2.18
CA GLU A 251 -8.79 -13.62 3.15
C GLU A 251 -7.37 -13.19 2.79
N ASN A 252 -7.08 -13.03 1.49
CA ASN A 252 -5.76 -12.66 0.97
C ASN A 252 -5.57 -11.15 0.78
N LEU A 253 -6.61 -10.34 0.96
CA LEU A 253 -6.52 -8.88 0.96
C LEU A 253 -6.15 -8.36 2.35
N LEU A 254 -5.10 -7.55 2.42
CA LEU A 254 -4.63 -6.88 3.62
C LEU A 254 -5.06 -5.42 3.59
N GLU A 255 -5.87 -5.00 4.56
CA GLU A 255 -6.43 -3.64 4.63
C GLU A 255 -5.37 -2.52 4.72
N GLN A 256 -4.16 -2.85 5.19
CA GLN A 256 -3.03 -1.93 5.24
C GLN A 256 -2.44 -1.64 3.85
N ASP A 257 -2.61 -2.55 2.90
CA ASP A 257 -2.07 -2.44 1.55
C ASP A 257 -3.04 -1.75 0.60
N SER A 258 -2.54 -1.29 -0.54
CA SER A 258 -3.34 -0.69 -1.60
C SER A 258 -3.17 -1.47 -2.90
N TYR A 259 -4.28 -1.88 -3.52
CA TYR A 259 -4.27 -2.78 -4.67
C TYR A 259 -4.63 -2.07 -5.96
N ASN A 260 -3.79 -2.22 -6.99
CA ASN A 260 -4.06 -1.76 -8.34
C ASN A 260 -4.66 -2.92 -9.16
N TRP A 261 -5.99 -2.91 -9.32
CA TRP A 261 -6.74 -3.93 -10.04
C TRP A 261 -6.43 -3.96 -11.54
N SER A 262 -6.06 -2.83 -12.15
CA SER A 262 -5.59 -2.77 -13.54
C SER A 262 -4.25 -3.51 -13.72
N MET A 263 -3.35 -3.36 -12.75
CA MET A 263 -2.06 -4.08 -12.74
C MET A 263 -2.27 -5.58 -12.52
N ILE A 264 -3.13 -5.95 -11.58
CA ILE A 264 -3.52 -7.34 -11.32
C ILE A 264 -4.09 -7.98 -12.60
N LEU A 265 -5.01 -7.30 -13.28
CA LEU A 265 -5.55 -7.78 -14.55
C LEU A 265 -4.46 -7.99 -15.60
N SER A 266 -3.53 -7.05 -15.70
CA SER A 266 -2.41 -7.14 -16.64
C SER A 266 -1.53 -8.37 -16.38
N VAL A 267 -1.31 -8.72 -15.10
CA VAL A 267 -0.58 -9.92 -14.69
C VAL A 267 -1.35 -11.20 -15.04
N LEU A 268 -2.67 -11.24 -14.79
CA LEU A 268 -3.52 -12.37 -15.17
C LEU A 268 -3.46 -12.62 -16.70
N HIS A 269 -3.61 -11.56 -17.50
CA HIS A 269 -3.48 -11.65 -18.95
C HIS A 269 -2.07 -12.06 -19.41
N LEU A 270 -1.02 -11.65 -18.68
CA LEU A 270 0.33 -12.08 -18.98
C LEU A 270 0.51 -13.59 -18.77
N PHE A 271 0.00 -14.14 -17.67
CA PHE A 271 0.05 -15.58 -17.44
C PHE A 271 -0.69 -16.37 -18.53
N SER A 272 -1.86 -15.89 -18.96
CA SER A 272 -2.56 -16.46 -20.12
C SER A 272 -1.70 -16.44 -21.39
N LYS A 273 -1.02 -15.30 -21.68
CA LYS A 273 -0.09 -15.18 -22.83
C LYS A 273 1.15 -16.08 -22.74
N ILE A 274 1.61 -16.40 -21.53
CA ILE A 274 2.71 -17.34 -21.28
C ILE A 274 2.27 -18.79 -21.56
N GLY A 275 0.96 -19.05 -21.57
CA GLY A 275 0.36 -20.33 -21.96
C GLY A 275 -0.19 -21.13 -20.79
N PHE A 276 -0.48 -20.51 -19.64
CA PHE A 276 -1.16 -21.18 -18.54
C PHE A 276 -2.63 -21.48 -18.91
N SER A 277 -3.09 -22.70 -18.64
CA SER A 277 -4.53 -22.99 -18.60
C SER A 277 -5.17 -22.35 -17.36
N GLU A 278 -6.49 -22.17 -17.36
CA GLU A 278 -7.22 -21.64 -16.20
C GLU A 278 -7.02 -22.53 -14.95
N GLU A 279 -6.99 -23.86 -15.12
CA GLU A 279 -6.74 -24.80 -14.03
C GLU A 279 -5.32 -24.66 -13.45
N GLN A 280 -4.31 -24.55 -14.32
CA GLN A 280 -2.92 -24.38 -13.91
C GLN A 280 -2.72 -23.05 -13.17
N LEU A 281 -3.28 -21.97 -13.72
CA LEU A 281 -3.17 -20.64 -13.13
C LEU A 281 -3.95 -20.54 -11.82
N GLY A 282 -5.15 -21.10 -11.77
CA GLY A 282 -5.95 -21.19 -10.54
C GLY A 282 -5.22 -21.93 -9.43
N GLY A 283 -4.62 -23.09 -9.75
CA GLY A 283 -3.80 -23.85 -8.80
C GLY A 283 -2.59 -23.06 -8.29
N LEU A 284 -1.89 -22.36 -9.20
CA LEU A 284 -0.75 -21.51 -8.86
C LEU A 284 -1.13 -20.36 -7.90
N ILE A 285 -2.21 -19.66 -8.21
CA ILE A 285 -2.69 -18.51 -7.43
C ILE A 285 -3.15 -18.96 -6.03
N ARG A 286 -3.85 -20.09 -5.92
CA ARG A 286 -4.30 -20.63 -4.62
C ARG A 286 -3.12 -20.97 -3.71
N GLN A 287 -2.04 -21.52 -4.27
CA GLN A 287 -0.83 -21.83 -3.51
C GLN A 287 -0.01 -20.57 -3.18
N HIS A 288 -0.01 -19.57 -4.08
CA HIS A 288 0.80 -18.37 -3.96
C HIS A 288 0.01 -17.09 -4.25
N PRO A 289 -0.91 -16.68 -3.35
CA PRO A 289 -1.71 -15.46 -3.50
C PRO A 289 -0.86 -14.20 -3.69
N GLY A 290 0.33 -14.18 -3.06
CA GLY A 290 1.29 -13.09 -3.19
C GLY A 290 1.76 -12.83 -4.63
N LEU A 291 1.65 -13.79 -5.56
CA LEU A 291 1.98 -13.55 -6.96
C LEU A 291 1.09 -12.48 -7.60
N ILE A 292 -0.16 -12.36 -7.15
CA ILE A 292 -1.12 -11.38 -7.68
C ILE A 292 -1.32 -10.22 -6.73
N PHE A 293 -1.45 -10.50 -5.43
CA PHE A 293 -1.81 -9.47 -4.45
C PHE A 293 -0.59 -8.68 -3.96
N GLU A 294 0.58 -9.31 -3.79
CA GLU A 294 1.75 -8.62 -3.26
C GLU A 294 2.27 -7.57 -4.25
N GLY A 295 2.24 -6.30 -3.85
CA GLY A 295 2.56 -5.18 -4.74
C GLY A 295 1.67 -5.12 -5.99
N SER A 296 0.44 -5.65 -5.93
CA SER A 296 -0.49 -5.74 -7.07
C SER A 296 0.10 -6.48 -8.28
N GLY A 297 0.93 -7.50 -8.03
CA GLY A 297 1.54 -8.34 -9.07
C GLY A 297 2.72 -7.67 -9.79
N ASN A 298 3.12 -6.47 -9.36
CA ASN A 298 4.30 -5.78 -9.88
C ASN A 298 5.59 -6.61 -9.73
N LEU A 299 5.70 -7.37 -8.64
CA LEU A 299 6.83 -8.27 -8.41
C LEU A 299 6.93 -9.34 -9.49
N VAL A 300 5.80 -9.91 -9.92
CA VAL A 300 5.74 -10.91 -10.97
C VAL A 300 6.12 -10.32 -12.32
N LEU A 301 5.59 -9.15 -12.68
CA LEU A 301 6.00 -8.48 -13.93
C LEU A 301 7.51 -8.22 -13.94
N THR A 302 8.04 -7.70 -12.83
CA THR A 302 9.47 -7.41 -12.69
C THR A 302 10.30 -8.68 -12.80
N LEU A 303 9.87 -9.79 -12.20
CA LEU A 303 10.54 -11.09 -12.29
C LEU A 303 10.52 -11.63 -13.72
N ILE A 304 9.38 -11.57 -14.42
CA ILE A 304 9.28 -12.04 -15.81
C ILE A 304 10.19 -11.21 -16.71
N VAL A 305 10.17 -9.88 -16.60
CA VAL A 305 11.07 -9.00 -17.36
C VAL A 305 12.53 -9.29 -17.04
N PHE A 306 12.85 -9.51 -15.76
CA PHE A 306 14.20 -9.88 -15.32
C PHE A 306 14.67 -11.17 -15.98
N LEU A 307 13.87 -12.25 -15.94
CA LEU A 307 14.20 -13.53 -16.54
C LEU A 307 14.37 -13.42 -18.07
N LEU A 308 13.49 -12.67 -18.74
CA LEU A 308 13.60 -12.43 -20.18
C LEU A 308 14.88 -11.68 -20.56
N LYS A 309 15.30 -10.70 -19.75
CA LYS A 309 16.56 -9.96 -19.97
C LYS A 309 17.79 -10.86 -19.90
N PHE A 310 17.77 -11.91 -19.08
CA PHE A 310 18.82 -12.92 -19.01
C PHE A 310 18.61 -14.09 -19.99
N GLY A 311 17.73 -13.90 -20.97
CA GLY A 311 17.54 -14.81 -22.09
C GLY A 311 16.61 -15.99 -21.80
N THR A 312 16.04 -16.12 -20.60
CA THR A 312 15.08 -17.17 -20.28
C THR A 312 13.88 -17.07 -21.22
N THR A 313 13.49 -18.19 -21.81
CA THR A 313 12.36 -18.28 -22.74
C THR A 313 11.03 -18.32 -22.01
N MET A 314 9.94 -17.99 -22.69
CA MET A 314 8.59 -18.07 -22.10
C MET A 314 8.23 -19.48 -21.60
N ASN A 315 8.65 -20.53 -22.29
CA ASN A 315 8.42 -21.90 -21.87
C ASN A 315 9.18 -22.25 -20.59
N GLU A 316 10.42 -21.78 -20.45
CA GLU A 316 11.19 -21.94 -19.21
C GLU A 316 10.54 -21.15 -18.07
N ILE A 317 10.07 -19.92 -18.32
CA ILE A 317 9.35 -19.11 -17.33
C ILE A 317 8.06 -19.82 -16.89
N HIS A 318 7.29 -20.37 -17.83
CA HIS A 318 6.10 -21.17 -17.53
C HIS A 318 6.46 -22.32 -16.57
N LEU A 319 7.44 -23.14 -16.93
CA LEU A 319 7.87 -24.28 -16.11
C LEU A 319 8.40 -23.85 -14.72
N MET A 320 9.05 -22.70 -14.64
CA MET A 320 9.53 -22.13 -13.38
C MET A 320 8.38 -21.76 -12.44
N PHE A 321 7.33 -21.11 -12.95
CA PHE A 321 6.15 -20.76 -12.15
C PHE A 321 5.32 -22.00 -11.77
N LEU A 322 5.21 -23.03 -12.62
CA LEU A 322 4.57 -24.29 -12.22
C LEU A 322 5.29 -25.00 -11.07
N ARG A 323 6.58 -24.75 -10.90
CA ARG A 323 7.42 -25.28 -9.82
C ARG A 323 7.80 -24.20 -8.82
N PHE A 324 6.94 -23.19 -8.65
CA PHE A 324 7.23 -22.08 -7.75
C PHE A 324 7.43 -22.63 -6.32
N PRO A 325 8.49 -22.23 -5.61
CA PRO A 325 8.78 -22.73 -4.28
C PRO A 325 7.71 -22.28 -3.28
N GLN A 326 7.50 -23.08 -2.24
CA GLN A 326 6.61 -22.78 -1.12
C GLN A 326 7.19 -21.68 -0.21
N ILE A 327 7.27 -20.46 -0.75
CA ILE A 327 7.80 -19.25 -0.12
C ILE A 327 6.99 -18.05 -0.61
N GLN A 328 6.90 -17.01 0.22
CA GLN A 328 6.27 -15.75 -0.18
C GLN A 328 7.01 -15.10 -1.37
N ALA A 329 6.26 -14.59 -2.34
CA ALA A 329 6.77 -14.02 -3.58
C ALA A 329 7.77 -12.86 -3.34
N GLY A 330 7.48 -11.95 -2.40
CA GLY A 330 8.41 -10.88 -2.04
C GLY A 330 9.70 -11.36 -1.42
N ILE A 331 9.66 -12.40 -0.59
CA ILE A 331 10.87 -13.00 -0.01
C ILE A 331 11.71 -13.64 -1.11
N PHE A 332 11.07 -14.38 -2.02
CA PHE A 332 11.74 -14.96 -3.19
C PHE A 332 12.47 -13.90 -4.01
N PHE A 333 11.77 -12.79 -4.31
CA PHE A 333 12.34 -11.69 -5.08
C PHE A 333 13.51 -11.00 -4.34
N LEU A 334 13.37 -10.79 -3.03
CA LEU A 334 14.43 -10.21 -2.20
C LEU A 334 15.68 -11.10 -2.18
N ASN A 335 15.50 -12.41 -2.07
CA ASN A 335 16.59 -13.39 -2.10
C ASN A 335 17.28 -13.41 -3.47
N LEU A 336 16.51 -13.44 -4.56
CA LEU A 336 17.06 -13.36 -5.92
C LEU A 336 17.87 -12.08 -6.13
N LYS A 337 17.37 -10.93 -5.65
CA LYS A 337 18.09 -9.66 -5.68
C LYS A 337 19.40 -9.72 -4.88
N LYS A 338 19.40 -10.32 -3.69
CA LYS A 338 20.62 -10.48 -2.87
C LYS A 338 21.65 -11.36 -3.57
N CYS A 339 21.22 -12.48 -4.16
CA CYS A 339 22.07 -13.36 -4.95
C CYS A 339 22.71 -12.60 -6.12
N LEU A 340 21.92 -11.84 -6.88
CA LEU A 340 22.43 -11.01 -7.97
C LEU A 340 23.46 -9.98 -7.51
N MET A 341 23.17 -9.27 -6.40
CA MET A 341 24.11 -8.30 -5.84
C MET A 341 25.42 -8.96 -5.41
N LEU A 342 25.38 -10.16 -4.83
CA LEU A 342 26.59 -10.90 -4.51
C LEU A 342 27.42 -11.21 -5.76
N LEU A 343 26.79 -11.65 -6.85
CA LEU A 343 27.50 -11.96 -8.11
C LEU A 343 28.19 -10.72 -8.70
N PHE A 344 27.55 -9.55 -8.58
CA PHE A 344 28.18 -8.28 -8.96
C PHE A 344 29.33 -7.88 -8.02
N GLU A 345 29.18 -8.07 -6.70
CA GLU A 345 30.20 -7.72 -5.72
C GLU A 345 31.47 -8.57 -5.83
N ILE A 346 31.35 -9.80 -6.31
CA ILE A 346 32.51 -10.66 -6.63
C ILE A 346 33.07 -10.40 -8.04
N GLU A 347 32.59 -9.35 -8.71
CA GLU A 347 33.05 -8.91 -10.04
C GLU A 347 32.95 -10.03 -11.09
N MET A 348 31.94 -10.90 -10.98
CA MET A 348 31.70 -11.95 -11.96
C MET A 348 31.31 -11.35 -13.32
N GLU A 349 31.84 -11.93 -14.40
CA GLU A 349 31.53 -11.49 -15.76
C GLU A 349 30.03 -11.56 -16.05
N LEU A 350 29.50 -10.55 -16.74
CA LEU A 350 28.06 -10.42 -17.03
C LEU A 350 27.48 -11.64 -17.76
N ASP A 351 28.25 -12.23 -18.68
CA ASP A 351 27.83 -13.42 -19.42
C ASP A 351 27.69 -14.65 -18.50
N GLU A 352 28.59 -14.80 -17.52
CA GLU A 352 28.52 -15.87 -16.51
C GLU A 352 27.35 -15.63 -15.54
N ILE A 353 27.13 -14.40 -15.11
CA ILE A 353 25.95 -14.02 -14.32
C ILE A 353 24.67 -14.42 -15.07
N GLY A 354 24.60 -14.15 -16.38
CA GLY A 354 23.45 -14.52 -17.20
C GLY A 354 23.22 -16.03 -17.28
N LYS A 355 24.28 -16.82 -17.46
CA LYS A 355 24.20 -18.30 -17.46
C LYS A 355 23.70 -18.84 -16.11
N ILE A 356 24.20 -18.29 -15.00
CA ILE A 356 23.78 -18.69 -13.65
C ILE A 356 22.31 -18.34 -13.40
N ILE A 357 21.87 -17.13 -13.74
CA ILE A 357 20.48 -16.71 -13.58
C ILE A 357 19.54 -17.61 -14.38
N ARG A 358 19.85 -17.85 -15.65
CA ARG A 358 19.04 -18.71 -16.51
C ARG A 358 18.88 -20.12 -15.92
N SER A 359 19.94 -20.67 -15.34
CA SER A 359 19.98 -22.07 -14.90
C SER A 359 19.50 -22.28 -13.46
N HIS A 360 19.65 -21.26 -12.59
CA HIS A 360 19.49 -21.41 -11.14
C HIS A 360 18.61 -20.34 -10.48
N ALA A 361 17.87 -19.52 -11.24
CA ALA A 361 17.00 -18.46 -10.67
C ALA A 361 16.05 -18.98 -9.58
N MET A 362 15.40 -20.14 -9.78
CA MET A 362 14.49 -20.73 -8.79
C MET A 362 15.22 -21.09 -7.49
N PHE A 363 16.42 -21.66 -7.61
CA PHE A 363 17.25 -22.00 -6.47
C PHE A 363 17.71 -20.74 -5.73
N MET A 364 18.21 -19.74 -6.45
CA MET A 364 18.67 -18.48 -5.87
C MET A 364 17.58 -17.70 -5.15
N GLY A 365 16.35 -17.66 -5.68
CA GLY A 365 15.23 -17.01 -4.98
C GLY A 365 14.78 -17.77 -3.74
N SER A 366 15.03 -19.08 -3.66
CA SER A 366 14.69 -19.90 -2.49
C SER A 366 15.69 -19.80 -1.35
N LEU A 367 16.89 -19.23 -1.58
CA LEU A 367 17.97 -19.17 -0.60
C LEU A 367 18.01 -17.87 0.18
N THR A 368 18.10 -17.98 1.51
CA THR A 368 18.38 -16.82 2.36
C THR A 368 19.88 -16.63 2.51
N LEU A 369 20.44 -15.71 1.73
CA LEU A 369 21.85 -15.34 1.85
C LEU A 369 22.10 -14.34 2.99
N LYS A 370 23.21 -14.54 3.71
CA LYS A 370 23.80 -13.51 4.61
C LYS A 370 24.27 -12.32 3.80
N LYS A 371 24.62 -11.22 4.47
CA LYS A 371 25.16 -10.03 3.78
C LYS A 371 26.37 -10.43 2.92
N PRO A 372 26.50 -9.90 1.69
CA PRO A 372 27.60 -10.24 0.79
C PRO A 372 28.98 -10.15 1.45
N LYS A 373 29.26 -9.08 2.21
CA LYS A 373 30.49 -8.93 3.01
C LYS A 373 30.79 -10.11 3.94
N THR A 374 29.76 -10.68 4.57
CA THR A 374 29.90 -11.83 5.47
C THR A 374 30.21 -13.10 4.70
N ILE A 375 29.59 -13.30 3.54
CA ILE A 375 29.85 -14.45 2.66
C ILE A 375 31.28 -14.37 2.11
N LEU A 376 31.70 -13.19 1.64
CA LEU A 376 33.06 -12.94 1.16
C LEU A 376 34.12 -13.20 2.23
N SER A 377 33.87 -12.78 3.49
CA SER A 377 34.79 -13.07 4.59
C SER A 377 34.87 -14.56 4.94
N LEU A 378 33.80 -15.33 4.69
CA LEU A 378 33.74 -16.77 4.98
C LEU A 378 34.35 -17.61 3.86
N LEU A 379 34.27 -17.15 2.61
CA LEU A 379 34.80 -17.87 1.45
C LEU A 379 36.33 -17.75 1.32
N SER A 380 36.99 -16.95 2.18
CA SER A 380 38.46 -16.78 2.21
C SER A 380 39.11 -16.58 0.84
N VAL A 381 38.37 -16.03 -0.14
CA VAL A 381 38.90 -15.62 -1.44
C VAL A 381 39.54 -14.26 -1.23
N GLY A 382 40.78 -14.27 -0.77
CA GLY A 382 41.60 -13.08 -0.68
C GLY A 382 41.63 -12.38 -2.04
N ARG A 383 41.29 -11.08 -2.07
CA ARG A 383 41.80 -10.21 -3.13
C ARG A 383 43.31 -10.40 -3.13
N LYS A 384 43.87 -11.04 -4.17
CA LYS A 384 45.28 -10.83 -4.47
C LYS A 384 45.40 -9.34 -4.75
N ALA A 385 45.95 -8.61 -3.79
CA ALA A 385 46.45 -7.27 -4.02
C ALA A 385 47.53 -7.42 -5.11
N THR A 386 47.19 -7.10 -6.36
CA THR A 386 48.20 -6.87 -7.38
C THR A 386 48.97 -5.62 -6.97
N LEU A 387 50.28 -5.82 -6.85
CA LEU A 387 51.32 -4.84 -6.52
C LEU A 387 51.26 -3.58 -7.38
#